data_AF-A0A948DCI1-F1
#
_entry.id   AF-A0A948DCI1-F1
#
_cell.length_a   1.000
_cell.length_b   1.000
_cell.length_c   1.000
_cell.angle_alpha   90.00
_cell.angle_beta   90.00
_cell.angle_gamma   90.00
#
_symmetry.space_group_name_H-M   'P 1'
#
loop_
_entity.id
_entity.type
_entity.pdbx_description
1 polymer ?
#
loop_
_entity_poly.entity_id
_entity_poly.type
_entity_poly.pdbx_seq_one_letter_code
_entity_poly.pdbx_strand_id
1 'polypeptide(L)'
;MKRGVFRYPMLIAVVSCVLLLLMTVASLAALPWHDSGGPLTGADVLALAYDANHNLLYAGVATGGGVWACGDPYTNPQWVKISGAPNIGNYEVRSLAYDPQRNLLYAAAYDNGTATGRGVWRC
;
A
#
# COMPACT_ATOMS: atom_id res chain seq x y z
N MET A 1 -54.07 -32.13 21.48
CA MET A 1 -52.96 -32.14 20.49
C MET A 1 -52.56 -30.70 20.16
N LYS A 2 -51.29 -30.33 20.37
CA LYS A 2 -50.52 -29.26 19.69
C LYS A 2 -49.09 -29.30 20.30
N ARG A 3 -48.26 -30.23 19.81
CA ARG A 3 -47.07 -30.01 18.97
C ARG A 3 -46.07 -29.03 19.59
N GLY A 4 -45.04 -29.61 20.23
CA GLY A 4 -43.86 -28.90 20.69
C GLY A 4 -42.90 -28.62 19.54
N VAL A 5 -42.34 -27.41 19.53
CA VAL A 5 -41.20 -27.03 18.69
C VAL A 5 -40.41 -26.01 19.49
N PHE A 6 -39.15 -26.33 19.82
CA PHE A 6 -38.01 -25.42 19.92
C PHE A 6 -36.85 -26.17 20.58
N ARG A 7 -36.04 -26.79 19.74
CA ARG A 7 -34.66 -27.18 20.04
C ARG A 7 -33.84 -26.66 18.84
N TYR A 8 -32.54 -26.43 18.97
CA TYR A 8 -31.61 -25.99 17.91
C TYR A 8 -31.25 -24.50 17.68
N PRO A 9 -31.50 -23.50 18.55
CA PRO A 9 -30.92 -22.17 18.33
C PRO A 9 -29.39 -22.17 18.44
N MET A 10 -28.83 -23.02 19.31
CA MET A 10 -27.38 -23.16 19.51
C MET A 10 -26.69 -23.86 18.34
N LEU A 11 -27.35 -24.84 17.72
CA LEU A 11 -26.81 -25.55 16.55
C LEU A 11 -26.78 -24.62 15.32
N ILE A 12 -27.83 -23.79 15.15
CA ILE A 12 -27.89 -22.78 14.07
C ILE A 12 -26.80 -21.71 14.26
N ALA A 13 -26.59 -21.24 15.50
CA ALA A 13 -25.53 -20.27 15.80
C ALA A 13 -24.13 -20.82 15.54
N VAL A 14 -23.86 -22.07 15.93
CA VAL A 14 -22.56 -22.72 15.67
C VAL A 14 -22.35 -22.97 14.18
N VAL A 15 -23.37 -23.44 13.45
CA VAL A 15 -23.29 -23.64 11.99
C VAL A 15 -23.09 -22.30 11.26
N SER A 16 -23.77 -21.23 11.69
CA SER A 16 -23.58 -19.89 11.13
C SER A 16 -22.19 -19.32 11.43
N CYS A 17 -21.69 -19.52 12.65
CA CYS A 17 -20.36 -19.05 13.04
C CYS A 17 -19.25 -19.83 12.30
N VAL A 18 -19.44 -21.14 12.11
CA VAL A 18 -18.52 -22.00 11.32
C VAL A 18 -18.61 -21.67 9.83
N LEU A 19 -19.80 -21.39 9.27
CA LEU A 19 -19.94 -20.90 7.88
C LEU A 19 -19.26 -19.54 7.69
N LEU A 20 -19.44 -18.61 8.64
CA LEU A 20 -18.79 -17.30 8.62
C LEU A 20 -17.26 -17.44 8.73
N LEU A 21 -16.76 -18.34 9.60
CA LEU A 21 -15.34 -18.64 9.70
C LEU A 21 -14.80 -19.26 8.39
N LEU A 22 -15.53 -20.20 7.79
CA LEU A 22 -15.18 -20.87 6.53
C LEU A 22 -15.22 -19.91 5.32
N MET A 23 -16.08 -18.88 5.35
CA MET A 23 -16.07 -17.79 4.35
C MET A 23 -14.90 -16.81 4.54
N THR A 24 -14.35 -16.68 5.76
CA THR A 24 -13.15 -15.84 5.99
C THR A 24 -11.83 -16.55 5.63
N VAL A 25 -11.78 -17.88 5.67
CA VAL A 25 -10.66 -18.67 5.11
C VAL A 25 -10.88 -19.05 3.64
N ALA A 26 -11.97 -18.59 3.02
CA ALA A 26 -12.21 -18.79 1.61
C ALA A 26 -11.17 -18.03 0.79
N SER A 27 -10.26 -18.83 0.22
CA SER A 27 -9.38 -18.51 -0.90
C SER A 27 -8.16 -17.63 -0.60
N LEU A 28 -7.13 -18.28 -0.04
CA LEU A 28 -5.72 -18.05 -0.41
C LEU A 28 -5.41 -18.52 -1.86
N ALA A 29 -6.42 -18.67 -2.73
CA ALA A 29 -6.13 -18.79 -4.16
C ALA A 29 -5.36 -17.54 -4.56
N ALA A 30 -4.33 -17.74 -5.38
CA ALA A 30 -3.39 -16.70 -5.78
C ALA A 30 -4.13 -15.39 -6.03
N LEU A 31 -3.89 -14.41 -5.15
CA LEU A 31 -4.44 -13.07 -5.34
C LEU A 31 -3.95 -12.59 -6.70
N PRO A 32 -4.85 -12.22 -7.64
CA PRO A 32 -4.43 -11.78 -8.95
C PRO A 32 -3.58 -10.53 -8.81
N TRP A 33 -2.42 -10.54 -9.45
CA TRP A 33 -1.62 -9.33 -9.60
C TRP A 33 -2.31 -8.40 -10.60
N HIS A 34 -2.53 -7.15 -10.19
CA HIS A 34 -3.08 -6.10 -11.04
C HIS A 34 -2.01 -5.03 -11.29
N ASP A 35 -1.88 -4.62 -12.55
CA ASP A 35 -1.04 -3.46 -12.88
C ASP A 35 -1.70 -2.20 -12.31
N SER A 36 -0.94 -1.50 -11.47
CA SER A 36 -1.31 -0.22 -10.87
C SER A 36 -0.28 0.86 -11.19
N GLY A 37 0.65 0.61 -12.10
CA GLY A 37 1.81 1.47 -12.36
C GLY A 37 1.44 2.82 -12.99
N GLY A 38 0.43 2.88 -13.86
CA GLY A 38 0.02 4.12 -14.52
C GLY A 38 1.21 4.89 -15.13
N PRO A 39 1.46 6.16 -14.76
CA PRO A 39 2.63 6.91 -15.20
C PRO A 39 4.00 6.30 -14.82
N LEU A 40 4.03 5.41 -13.83
CA LEU A 40 5.23 4.69 -13.39
C LEU A 40 5.44 3.38 -14.15
N THR A 41 4.54 2.98 -15.07
CA THR A 41 4.75 1.80 -15.91
C THR A 41 6.04 1.96 -16.73
N GLY A 42 6.99 1.05 -16.53
CA GLY A 42 8.32 1.08 -17.15
C GLY A 42 9.38 1.87 -16.37
N ALA A 43 9.02 2.51 -15.25
CA ALA A 43 9.97 3.09 -14.33
C ALA A 43 10.49 2.04 -13.33
N ASP A 44 11.75 2.17 -12.92
CA ASP A 44 12.32 1.37 -11.84
C ASP A 44 11.84 1.90 -10.48
N VAL A 45 10.85 1.24 -9.89
CA VAL A 45 10.35 1.51 -8.54
C VAL A 45 11.20 0.74 -7.53
N LEU A 46 11.92 1.46 -6.67
CA LEU A 46 12.90 0.89 -5.74
C LEU A 46 12.36 0.75 -4.31
N ALA A 47 11.36 1.55 -3.95
CA ALA A 47 10.83 1.59 -2.59
C ALA A 47 9.33 1.87 -2.58
N LEU A 48 8.62 1.32 -1.60
CA LEU A 48 7.21 1.58 -1.35
C LEU A 48 6.98 1.83 0.15
N ALA A 49 6.05 2.74 0.48
CA ALA A 49 5.54 2.91 1.84
C ALA A 49 4.04 3.17 1.79
N TYR A 50 3.26 2.48 2.61
CA TYR A 50 1.81 2.60 2.62
C TYR A 50 1.31 3.32 3.87
N ASP A 51 0.49 4.33 3.66
CA ASP A 51 -0.27 5.04 4.67
C ASP A 51 -1.72 4.54 4.66
N ALA A 52 -2.00 3.64 5.59
CA ALA A 52 -3.32 3.03 5.73
C ALA A 52 -4.39 4.00 6.24
N ASN A 53 -4.00 5.09 6.92
CA ASN A 53 -4.96 6.05 7.48
C ASN A 53 -5.55 6.94 6.40
N HIS A 54 -4.77 7.25 5.36
CA HIS A 54 -5.19 8.09 4.24
C HIS A 54 -5.35 7.34 2.92
N ASN A 55 -5.14 6.02 2.90
CA ASN A 55 -5.20 5.18 1.69
C ASN A 55 -4.21 5.67 0.61
N LEU A 56 -2.97 5.99 1.02
CA LEU A 56 -1.92 6.49 0.12
C LEU A 56 -0.78 5.48 0.01
N LEU A 57 -0.36 5.19 -1.22
CA LEU A 57 0.86 4.42 -1.47
C LEU A 57 1.94 5.34 -2.04
N TYR A 58 3.06 5.46 -1.34
CA TYR A 58 4.22 6.22 -1.80
C TYR A 58 5.19 5.30 -2.54
N ALA A 59 5.79 5.81 -3.61
CA ALA A 59 6.81 5.13 -4.38
C ALA A 59 8.08 5.96 -4.50
N GLY A 60 9.21 5.31 -4.25
CA GLY A 60 10.54 5.83 -4.54
C GLY A 60 11.02 5.29 -5.88
N VAL A 61 11.38 6.19 -6.78
CA VAL A 61 11.74 5.84 -8.16
C VAL A 61 13.24 6.06 -8.38
N ALA A 62 13.85 5.21 -9.20
CA ALA A 62 15.25 5.32 -9.62
C ALA A 62 15.49 6.53 -10.54
N THR A 63 16.74 6.74 -10.94
CA THR A 63 17.24 7.72 -11.94
C THR A 63 16.38 8.98 -12.08
N GLY A 64 16.50 9.93 -11.15
CA GLY A 64 15.79 11.22 -11.25
C GLY A 64 14.27 11.16 -11.06
N GLY A 65 13.75 10.03 -10.61
CA GLY A 65 12.32 9.80 -10.46
C GLY A 65 11.72 10.40 -9.19
N GLY A 66 12.49 10.54 -8.12
CA GLY A 66 12.04 11.12 -6.85
C GLY A 66 10.96 10.28 -6.15
N VAL A 67 10.12 10.96 -5.36
CA VAL A 67 8.97 10.39 -4.65
C VAL A 67 7.66 10.72 -5.37
N TRP A 68 6.82 9.69 -5.49
CA TRP A 68 5.45 9.74 -6.00
C TRP A 68 4.46 9.26 -4.93
N ALA A 69 3.22 9.73 -5.01
CA ALA A 69 2.10 9.27 -4.18
C ALA A 69 0.96 8.79 -5.07
N CYS A 70 0.34 7.68 -4.67
CA CYS A 70 -0.84 7.10 -5.30
C CYS A 70 -2.04 7.25 -4.38
N GLY A 71 -3.06 7.97 -4.84
CA GLY A 71 -4.38 7.96 -4.22
C GLY A 71 -5.16 6.72 -4.66
N ASP A 72 -5.90 6.13 -3.73
CA ASP A 72 -6.79 4.98 -3.96
C ASP A 72 -6.12 3.80 -4.70
N PRO A 73 -4.98 3.28 -4.19
CA PRO A 73 -4.16 2.30 -4.89
C PRO A 73 -4.87 0.97 -5.20
N TYR A 74 -5.95 0.66 -4.48
CA TYR A 74 -6.71 -0.58 -4.64
C TYR A 74 -7.78 -0.52 -5.74
N THR A 75 -8.45 0.63 -5.91
CA THR A 75 -9.63 0.73 -6.79
C THR A 75 -9.38 1.55 -8.04
N ASN A 76 -8.62 2.64 -7.93
CA ASN A 76 -8.38 3.58 -9.01
C ASN A 76 -7.04 4.30 -8.81
N PRO A 77 -5.90 3.61 -9.02
CA PRO A 77 -4.59 4.15 -8.68
C PRO A 77 -4.28 5.43 -9.47
N GLN A 78 -4.15 6.56 -8.78
CA GLN A 78 -3.77 7.85 -9.36
C GLN A 78 -2.44 8.33 -8.81
N TRP A 79 -1.38 8.23 -9.64
CA TRP A 79 -0.03 8.62 -9.25
C TRP A 79 0.28 10.08 -9.56
N VAL A 80 0.84 10.78 -8.57
CA VAL A 80 1.33 12.15 -8.69
C VAL A 80 2.73 12.24 -8.10
N LYS A 81 3.65 12.90 -8.82
CA LYS A 81 5.00 13.20 -8.30
C LYS A 81 4.89 14.29 -7.23
N ILE A 82 5.31 13.97 -6.01
CA ILE A 82 5.22 14.90 -4.86
C ILE A 82 6.55 15.58 -4.52
N SER A 83 7.63 15.13 -5.16
CA SER A 83 8.97 15.68 -5.03
C SER A 83 9.32 16.58 -6.24
N GLY A 84 10.21 17.56 -6.02
CA GLY A 84 10.64 18.52 -7.04
C GLY A 84 12.15 18.73 -7.03
N ALA A 85 12.67 19.43 -8.04
CA ALA A 85 14.10 19.70 -8.18
C ALA A 85 14.75 20.38 -6.95
N PRO A 86 14.07 21.30 -6.21
CA PRO A 86 14.64 21.89 -4.99
C PRO A 86 14.82 20.90 -3.82
N ASN A 87 14.24 19.70 -3.90
CA ASN A 87 14.36 18.66 -2.88
C ASN A 87 15.04 17.40 -3.45
N ILE A 88 14.38 16.24 -3.36
CA ILE A 88 14.88 14.95 -3.84
C ILE A 88 14.30 14.53 -5.19
N GLY A 89 13.57 15.41 -5.87
CA GLY A 89 12.87 15.09 -7.11
C GLY A 89 13.76 14.70 -8.28
N ASN A 90 15.06 15.00 -8.22
CA ASN A 90 16.06 14.63 -9.24
C ASN A 90 17.00 13.51 -8.77
N TYR A 91 16.73 12.90 -7.62
CA TYR A 91 17.54 11.81 -7.06
C TYR A 91 16.77 10.50 -7.11
N GLU A 92 17.51 9.39 -7.05
CA GLU A 92 16.94 8.09 -6.80
C GLU A 92 16.46 8.02 -5.36
N VAL A 93 15.30 7.39 -5.14
CA VAL A 93 14.79 7.13 -3.79
C VAL A 93 14.86 5.64 -3.52
N ARG A 94 15.82 5.25 -2.68
CA ARG A 94 16.15 3.82 -2.44
C ARG A 94 15.42 3.21 -1.25
N SER A 95 14.81 4.03 -0.42
CA SER A 95 14.05 3.57 0.73
C SER A 95 13.03 4.64 1.12
N LEU A 96 11.86 4.17 1.57
CA LEU A 96 10.78 4.98 2.11
C LEU A 96 10.32 4.38 3.43
N ALA A 97 9.95 5.24 4.38
CA ALA A 97 9.28 4.84 5.62
C ALA A 97 8.22 5.89 5.97
N TYR A 98 7.01 5.45 6.28
CA TYR A 98 5.93 6.32 6.71
C TYR A 98 5.68 6.17 8.22
N ASP A 99 5.62 7.29 8.94
CA ASP A 99 5.27 7.35 10.36
C ASP A 99 3.80 7.80 10.51
N PRO A 100 2.86 6.86 10.77
CA PRO A 100 1.44 7.19 10.89
C PRO A 100 1.10 8.02 12.13
N GLN A 101 1.96 8.03 13.16
CA GLN A 101 1.70 8.81 14.38
C GLN A 101 2.00 10.29 14.18
N ARG A 102 2.95 10.59 13.30
CA ARG A 102 3.41 11.97 13.02
C ARG A 102 2.99 12.47 11.65
N ASN A 103 2.39 11.61 10.83
CA ASN A 103 2.08 11.88 9.42
C ASN A 103 3.31 12.37 8.65
N LEU A 104 4.43 11.64 8.77
CA LEU A 104 5.70 11.99 8.14
C LEU A 104 6.16 10.87 7.21
N LEU A 105 6.61 11.24 6.01
CA LEU A 105 7.28 10.33 5.09
C LEU A 105 8.77 10.62 5.11
N TYR A 106 9.58 9.59 5.37
CA TYR A 106 11.03 9.64 5.30
C TYR A 106 11.52 8.97 4.01
N ALA A 107 12.53 9.57 3.38
CA ALA A 107 13.08 9.09 2.12
C ALA A 107 14.61 9.10 2.14
N ALA A 108 15.24 8.00 1.73
CA ALA A 108 16.67 7.92 1.51
C ALA A 108 17.01 8.23 0.05
N ALA A 109 17.74 9.31 -0.18
CA ALA A 109 18.05 9.81 -1.52
C ALA A 109 19.49 9.48 -1.95
N TYR A 110 19.66 9.11 -3.22
CA TYR A 110 20.94 8.83 -3.84
C TYR A 110 21.05 9.55 -5.19
N ASP A 111 22.17 10.21 -5.42
CA ASP A 111 22.46 10.85 -6.69
C ASP A 111 23.27 9.90 -7.58
N ASN A 112 22.62 9.38 -8.62
CA ASN A 112 23.25 8.49 -9.59
C ASN A 112 24.37 9.18 -10.38
N GLY A 113 24.20 10.46 -10.73
CA GLY A 113 25.16 11.20 -11.54
C GLY A 113 26.51 11.43 -10.85
N THR A 114 26.52 11.47 -9.52
CA THR A 114 27.74 11.62 -8.72
C THR A 114 28.09 10.37 -7.90
N ALA A 115 27.26 9.33 -7.95
CA ALA A 115 27.35 8.15 -7.11
C ALA A 115 27.45 8.47 -5.59
N THR A 116 26.73 9.48 -5.12
CA THR A 116 26.76 9.93 -3.72
C THR A 116 25.41 9.82 -3.03
N GLY A 117 25.43 9.50 -1.73
CA GLY A 117 24.24 9.61 -0.88
C GLY A 117 23.86 11.07 -0.62
N ARG A 118 22.57 11.39 -0.74
CA ARG A 118 22.01 12.73 -0.46
C ARG A 118 21.35 12.80 0.93
N GLY A 119 21.58 11.78 1.76
CA GLY A 119 21.05 11.69 3.12
C GLY A 119 19.58 11.28 3.19
N VAL A 120 18.99 11.52 4.35
CA VAL A 120 17.58 11.22 4.65
C VAL A 120 16.78 12.51 4.66
N TRP A 121 15.67 12.52 3.92
CA TRP A 121 14.76 13.64 3.78
C TRP A 121 13.42 13.29 4.42
N ARG A 122 12.64 14.31 4.78
CA ARG A 122 11.27 14.13 5.27
C ARG A 122 10.34 15.21 4.71
N CYS A 123 9.07 14.85 4.54
CA CYS A 123 7.97 15.78 4.32
C CYS A 123 6.79 15.44 5.24
#